data_AF-A0A2Z7BJV5-F1
#
_entry.id   AF-A0A2Z7BJV5-F1
#
_cell.length_a   1.000
_cell.length_b   1.000
_cell.length_c   1.000
_cell.angle_alpha   90.00
_cell.angle_beta   90.00
_cell.angle_gamma   90.00
#
_symmetry.space_group_name_H-M   'P 1'
#
loop_
_entity.id
_entity.type
_entity.pdbx_description
1 polymer ?
#
loop_
_entity_poly.entity_id
_entity_poly.type
_entity_poly.pdbx_seq_one_letter_code
_entity_poly.pdbx_strand_id
1 'polypeptide(L)'
;MTPFERANVEMLAGITRLLERQTERPGKSHEEDIAERFRKQGPKEFSGTTDPLVAEEWIRSMETIYDFMGLTDADKVRCAIFMLKADAALWWKGTVVVLE
;
A
#
# COMPACT_ATOMS: atom_id res chain seq x y z
N MET A 1 48.80 16.36 -10.79
CA MET A 1 47.58 15.72 -11.30
C MET A 1 47.42 16.10 -12.76
N THR A 2 47.31 15.10 -13.63
CA THR A 2 47.14 15.31 -15.07
C THR A 2 45.73 15.81 -15.38
N PRO A 3 45.52 16.49 -16.53
CA PRO A 3 44.17 16.88 -16.96
C PRO A 3 43.18 15.71 -17.03
N PHE A 4 43.68 14.53 -17.41
CA PHE A 4 42.90 13.29 -17.47
C PHE A 4 42.46 12.81 -16.07
N GLU A 5 43.36 12.81 -15.09
CA GLU A 5 43.04 12.45 -13.71
C GLU A 5 41.99 13.39 -13.10
N ARG A 6 42.03 14.69 -13.42
CA ARG A 6 41.04 15.67 -12.95
C ARG A 6 39.63 15.36 -13.45
N ALA A 7 39.49 15.12 -14.75
CA ALA A 7 38.20 14.79 -15.36
C ALA A 7 37.61 13.51 -14.76
N ASN A 8 38.46 12.54 -14.44
CA ASN A 8 38.02 11.28 -13.82
C ASN A 8 37.48 11.49 -12.41
N VAL A 9 38.11 12.36 -11.61
CA VAL A 9 37.63 12.71 -10.26
C VAL A 9 36.30 13.47 -10.33
N GLU A 10 36.13 14.38 -11.29
CA GLU A 10 34.88 15.12 -11.50
C GLU A 10 33.73 14.21 -11.93
N MET A 11 34.02 13.26 -12.83
CA MET A 11 33.05 12.25 -13.26
C MET A 11 32.63 11.34 -12.10
N LEU A 12 33.59 10.85 -11.30
CA LEU A 12 33.29 10.04 -10.12
C LEU A 12 32.47 10.82 -9.11
N ALA A 13 32.81 12.08 -8.84
CA ALA A 13 32.01 12.94 -7.97
C ALA A 13 30.58 13.15 -8.50
N GLY A 14 30.42 13.26 -9.83
CA GLY A 14 29.11 13.32 -10.48
C GLY A 14 28.29 12.04 -10.30
N ILE A 15 28.92 10.87 -10.48
CA ILE A 15 28.29 9.56 -10.27
C ILE A 15 27.89 9.38 -8.80
N THR A 16 28.79 9.70 -7.87
CA THR A 16 28.55 9.61 -6.43
C THR A 16 27.33 10.44 -6.02
N ARG A 17 27.25 11.72 -6.44
CA ARG A 17 26.07 12.57 -6.16
C ARG A 17 24.77 12.03 -6.75
N LEU A 18 24.85 11.38 -7.91
CA LEU A 18 23.68 10.80 -8.57
C LEU A 18 23.19 9.54 -7.85
N LEU A 19 24.12 8.72 -7.34
CA LEU A 19 23.82 7.57 -6.50
C LEU A 19 23.24 8.00 -5.15
N GLU A 20 23.88 8.96 -4.47
CA GLU A 20 23.40 9.56 -3.21
C GLU A 20 21.96 10.05 -3.34
N ARG A 21 21.65 10.78 -4.41
CA ARG A 21 20.29 11.30 -4.70
C ARG A 21 19.26 10.21 -5.03
N GLN A 22 19.68 9.01 -5.43
CA GLN A 22 18.80 7.86 -5.61
C GLN A 22 18.57 7.12 -4.29
N THR A 23 19.59 6.99 -3.44
CA THR A 23 19.49 6.42 -2.09
C THR A 23 18.73 7.31 -1.09
N GLU A 24 18.72 8.63 -1.29
CA GLU A 24 17.99 9.59 -0.46
C GLU A 24 16.49 9.67 -0.76
N ARG A 25 16.02 9.09 -1.88
CA ARG A 25 14.58 8.88 -2.02
C ARG A 25 14.20 7.83 -0.97
N PRO A 26 13.32 8.14 0.01
CA PRO A 26 12.76 7.08 0.82
C PRO A 26 12.09 6.14 -0.17
N GLY A 27 12.62 4.93 -0.33
CA GLY A 27 11.91 3.89 -1.06
C GLY A 27 10.52 3.80 -0.43
N LYS A 28 9.47 3.75 -1.26
CA LYS A 28 8.12 3.56 -0.75
C LYS A 28 8.13 2.35 0.17
N SER A 29 7.45 2.48 1.32
CA SER A 29 7.36 1.33 2.21
C SER A 29 6.59 0.21 1.50
N HIS A 30 6.86 -1.04 1.88
CA HIS A 30 6.13 -2.18 1.34
C HIS A 30 4.60 -2.01 1.50
N GLU A 31 4.17 -1.41 2.60
CA GLU A 31 2.77 -1.11 2.89
C GLU A 31 2.19 -0.03 1.96
N GLU A 32 2.96 1.04 1.67
CA GLU A 32 2.55 2.09 0.73
C GLU A 32 2.39 1.57 -0.69
N ASP A 33 3.32 0.70 -1.12
CA ASP A 33 3.27 0.05 -2.43
C ASP A 33 2.03 -0.85 -2.57
N ILE A 34 1.72 -1.64 -1.54
CA ILE A 34 0.51 -2.46 -1.50
C ILE A 34 -0.74 -1.57 -1.55
N ALA A 35 -0.82 -0.54 -0.73
CA ALA A 35 -1.97 0.35 -0.67
C ALA A 35 -2.22 1.09 -2.00
N GLU A 36 -1.16 1.49 -2.71
CA GLU A 36 -1.30 2.09 -4.03
C GLU A 36 -1.78 1.09 -5.08
N ARG A 37 -1.16 -0.10 -5.13
CA ARG A 37 -1.56 -1.16 -6.08
C ARG A 37 -2.99 -1.62 -5.85
N PHE A 38 -3.41 -1.70 -4.58
CA PHE A 38 -4.75 -2.07 -4.18
C PHE A 38 -5.78 -1.03 -4.61
N ARG A 39 -5.54 0.26 -4.34
CA ARG A 39 -6.41 1.36 -4.83
C ARG A 39 -6.56 1.38 -6.34
N LYS A 40 -5.51 1.03 -7.09
CA LYS A 40 -5.56 0.93 -8.56
C LYS A 40 -6.50 -0.15 -9.07
N GLN A 41 -6.85 -1.15 -8.27
CA GLN A 41 -7.85 -2.17 -8.65
C GLN A 41 -9.30 -1.66 -8.54
N GLY A 42 -9.52 -0.47 -7.98
CA GLY A 42 -10.85 0.08 -7.77
C GLY A 42 -11.73 -0.77 -6.83
N PRO A 43 -11.23 -1.15 -5.63
CA PRO A 43 -12.01 -1.95 -4.69
C PRO A 43 -13.31 -1.22 -4.31
N LYS A 44 -14.39 -1.98 -4.09
CA LYS A 44 -15.67 -1.44 -3.64
C LYS A 44 -15.59 -1.05 -2.15
N GLU A 45 -16.14 0.10 -1.80
CA GLU A 45 -16.34 0.49 -0.40
C GLU A 45 -17.53 -0.27 0.22
N PHE A 46 -17.52 -0.40 1.54
CA PHE A 46 -18.61 -1.06 2.28
C PHE A 46 -19.07 -0.23 3.47
N SER A 47 -20.30 0.28 3.37
CA SER A 47 -20.92 1.10 4.43
C SER A 47 -21.69 0.28 5.47
N GLY A 48 -21.82 -1.04 5.26
CA GLY A 48 -22.71 -1.91 6.04
C GLY A 48 -24.00 -2.22 5.28
N THR A 49 -24.59 -3.38 5.55
CA THR A 49 -25.86 -3.85 4.96
C THR A 49 -26.52 -4.88 5.87
N THR A 50 -27.84 -5.00 5.78
CA THR A 50 -28.60 -6.11 6.38
C THR A 50 -28.86 -7.25 5.40
N ASP A 51 -28.56 -7.07 4.11
CA ASP A 51 -28.70 -8.10 3.08
C ASP A 51 -27.42 -8.94 2.99
N PRO A 52 -27.47 -10.24 3.33
CA PRO A 52 -26.31 -11.13 3.26
C PRO A 52 -25.69 -11.24 1.85
N LEU A 53 -26.50 -11.13 0.78
CA LEU A 53 -26.00 -11.27 -0.58
C LEU A 53 -25.12 -10.08 -0.98
N VAL A 54 -25.48 -8.88 -0.54
CA VAL A 54 -24.68 -7.67 -0.77
C VAL A 54 -23.36 -7.75 -0.01
N ALA A 55 -23.38 -8.27 1.22
CA ALA A 55 -22.17 -8.50 1.99
C ALA A 55 -21.27 -9.56 1.33
N GLU A 56 -21.84 -10.66 0.85
CA GLU A 56 -21.10 -11.73 0.16
C GLU A 56 -20.49 -11.23 -1.16
N GLU A 57 -21.23 -10.45 -1.95
CA GLU A 57 -20.70 -9.87 -3.19
C GLU A 57 -19.50 -8.96 -2.91
N TRP A 58 -19.57 -8.15 -1.86
CA TRP A 58 -18.45 -7.31 -1.44
C TRP A 58 -17.23 -8.15 -1.05
N ILE A 59 -17.41 -9.19 -0.24
CA ILE A 59 -16.33 -10.09 0.19
C ILE A 59 -15.67 -10.75 -1.04
N ARG A 60 -16.45 -11.34 -1.95
CA ARG A 60 -15.93 -12.00 -3.17
C ARG A 60 -15.15 -11.03 -4.05
N SER A 61 -15.62 -9.78 -4.17
CA SER A 61 -14.92 -8.74 -4.92
C SER A 61 -13.56 -8.40 -4.31
N MET A 62 -13.45 -8.40 -2.98
CA MET A 62 -12.21 -8.14 -2.27
C MET A 62 -11.24 -9.33 -2.40
N GLU A 63 -11.73 -10.56 -2.24
CA GLU A 63 -10.95 -11.79 -2.38
C GLU A 63 -10.31 -11.90 -3.77
N THR A 64 -11.05 -11.57 -4.83
CA THR A 64 -10.52 -11.55 -6.20
C THR A 64 -9.30 -10.63 -6.34
N ILE A 65 -9.34 -9.46 -5.71
CA ILE A 65 -8.22 -8.52 -5.73
C ILE A 65 -7.04 -9.04 -4.89
N TYR A 66 -7.33 -9.61 -3.72
CA TYR A 66 -6.31 -10.15 -2.83
C TYR A 66 -5.51 -11.28 -3.48
N ASP A 67 -6.20 -12.19 -4.15
CA ASP A 67 -5.59 -13.32 -4.84
C ASP A 67 -4.79 -12.84 -6.05
N PHE A 68 -5.33 -11.89 -6.82
CA PHE A 68 -4.61 -11.29 -7.95
C PHE A 68 -3.32 -10.59 -7.52
N MET A 69 -3.32 -9.93 -6.36
CA MET A 69 -2.16 -9.20 -5.84
C MET A 69 -1.19 -10.06 -5.03
N GLY A 70 -1.59 -11.26 -4.60
CA GLY A 70 -0.80 -12.15 -3.74
C GLY A 70 -0.62 -11.61 -2.32
N LEU A 71 -1.68 -11.05 -1.73
CA LEU A 71 -1.61 -10.40 -0.41
C LEU A 71 -1.53 -11.40 0.75
N THR A 72 -0.75 -11.05 1.77
CA THR A 72 -0.73 -11.78 3.04
C THR A 72 -2.01 -11.51 3.84
N ASP A 73 -2.35 -12.36 4.81
CA ASP A 73 -3.54 -12.16 5.63
C ASP A 73 -3.51 -10.81 6.38
N ALA A 74 -2.33 -10.36 6.82
CA ALA A 74 -2.17 -9.05 7.44
C ALA A 74 -2.51 -7.91 6.47
N ASP A 75 -2.09 -8.01 5.21
CA ASP A 75 -2.40 -7.01 4.17
C ASP A 75 -3.89 -7.02 3.83
N LYS A 76 -4.51 -8.20 3.73
CA LYS A 76 -5.95 -8.34 3.50
C LYS A 76 -6.77 -7.64 4.58
N VAL A 77 -6.40 -7.82 5.86
CA VAL A 77 -7.08 -7.15 6.97
C VAL A 77 -6.95 -5.63 6.86
N ARG A 78 -5.75 -5.10 6.61
CA ARG A 78 -5.53 -3.66 6.45
C ARG A 78 -6.33 -3.08 5.29
N CYS A 79 -6.33 -3.76 4.14
CA CYS A 79 -7.10 -3.36 2.96
C CYS A 79 -8.61 -3.41 3.24
N ALA A 80 -9.13 -4.45 3.89
CA ALA A 80 -10.54 -4.56 4.24
C ALA A 80 -10.98 -3.39 5.14
N ILE A 81 -10.22 -3.11 6.20
CA ILE A 81 -10.49 -2.00 7.13
C ILE A 81 -10.51 -0.66 6.39
N PHE A 82 -9.56 -0.44 5.47
CA PHE A 82 -9.50 0.78 4.67
C PHE A 82 -10.75 1.01 3.81
N MET A 83 -11.42 -0.06 3.38
CA MET A 83 -12.62 -0.02 2.56
C MET A 83 -13.93 0.11 3.35
N LEU A 84 -13.90 -0.04 4.67
CA LEU A 84 -15.08 0.17 5.52
C LEU A 84 -15.42 1.66 5.61
N LYS A 85 -16.72 1.98 5.51
CA LYS A 85 -17.27 3.34 5.64
C LYS A 85 -18.46 3.35 6.59
N ALA A 86 -18.91 4.55 6.96
CA ALA A 86 -20.12 4.79 7.74
C ALA A 86 -20.30 3.80 8.92
N ASP A 87 -21.46 3.14 8.98
CA ASP A 87 -21.82 2.24 10.08
C ASP A 87 -20.88 1.04 10.19
N ALA A 88 -20.41 0.48 9.07
CA ALA A 88 -19.43 -0.61 9.10
C ALA A 88 -18.10 -0.18 9.71
N ALA A 89 -17.63 1.04 9.41
CA ALA A 89 -16.41 1.59 10.00
C ALA A 89 -16.60 1.89 11.51
N LEU A 90 -17.77 2.37 11.92
CA LEU A 90 -18.10 2.60 13.32
C LEU A 90 -18.15 1.29 14.11
N TRP A 91 -18.81 0.27 13.55
CA TRP A 91 -18.87 -1.06 14.14
C TRP A 91 -17.47 -1.66 14.33
N TRP A 92 -16.62 -1.60 13.30
CA TRP A 92 -15.25 -2.12 13.39
C TRP A 92 -14.45 -1.43 14.51
N LYS A 93 -14.50 -0.09 14.59
CA LYS A 93 -13.82 0.66 15.65
C LYS A 93 -14.34 0.30 17.04
N GLY A 94 -15.66 0.14 17.19
CA GLY A 94 -16.27 -0.27 18.44
C GLY A 94 -15.82 -1.66 18.89
N THR A 95 -15.72 -2.62 17.97
CA THR A 95 -15.25 -3.98 18.26
C THR A 95 -13.78 -4.00 18.71
N VAL A 96 -12.92 -3.17 18.10
CA VAL A 96 -11.50 -3.07 18.52
C VAL A 96 -11.38 -2.56 19.96
N VAL A 97 -12.19 -1.55 20.35
CA VAL A 97 -12.19 -0.99 21.72
C VAL A 97 -12.73 -1.98 22.76
N VAL A 98 -13.61 -2.89 22.37
CA VAL A 98 -14.20 -3.89 23.30
C VAL A 98 -13.27 -5.09 23.53
N LEU A 99 -12.23 -5.25 22.71
CA LEU A 99 -11.28 -6.37 22.77
C LEU A 99 -9.92 -5.99 23.39
N GLU A 100 -9.73 -4.73 23.80
CA GLU A 100 -8.62 -4.25 24.64
C GLU A 100 -9.03 -4.18 26.12
#